data_AF-A0A2K3KPZ5-F1
#
_entry.id   AF-A0A2K3KPZ5-F1
#
_cell.length_a   1.000
_cell.length_b   1.000
_cell.length_c   1.000
_cell.angle_alpha   90.00
_cell.angle_beta   90.00
_cell.angle_gamma   90.00
#
_symmetry.space_group_name_H-M   'P 1'
#
loop_
_entity.id
_entity.type
_entity.pdbx_description
1 polymer ?
#
loop_
_entity_poly.entity_id
_entity_poly.type
_entity_poly.pdbx_seq_one_letter_code
_entity_poly.pdbx_strand_id
1 'polypeptide(L)'
;MVVLASETDNFYSSGPSHLTYVNWDDAYHRKSVAASLVNGVYVQENDRQKHRKGPDSLAFPWWTFFHFQLLDRLVDDKDRSIFGAIYEFKPPPSIGNNTLHRSPHY
;
A
#
# COMPACT_ATOMS: atom_id res chain seq x y z
N MET A 1 25.57 5.90 -9.45
CA MET A 1 25.12 6.18 -8.08
C MET A 1 24.19 5.05 -7.67
N VAL A 2 24.61 4.18 -6.75
CA VAL A 2 23.80 3.05 -6.27
C VAL A 2 22.83 3.62 -5.24
N VAL A 3 21.57 3.83 -5.60
CA VAL A 3 20.55 4.23 -4.62
C VAL A 3 20.13 2.96 -3.89
N LEU A 4 20.70 2.74 -2.70
CA LEU A 4 20.24 1.70 -1.78
C LEU A 4 18.72 1.78 -1.65
N ALA A 5 18.05 0.63 -1.47
CA ALA A 5 16.70 0.66 -0.92
C ALA A 5 16.75 1.55 0.33
N SER A 6 16.08 2.69 0.31
CA SER A 6 16.01 3.52 1.50
C SER A 6 15.32 2.68 2.57
N GLU A 7 15.73 2.74 3.84
CA GLU A 7 14.99 2.06 4.93
C GLU A 7 13.49 2.38 4.88
N THR A 8 13.15 3.55 4.32
CA THR A 8 11.78 4.04 4.07
C THR A 8 10.97 3.22 3.06
N ASP A 9 11.61 2.44 2.19
CA ASP A 9 10.91 1.57 1.23
C ASP A 9 10.33 0.34 1.94
N ASN A 10 10.94 -0.10 3.04
CA ASN A 10 10.55 -1.31 3.74
C ASN A 10 9.36 -1.03 4.66
N PHE A 11 8.21 -1.63 4.32
CA PHE A 11 6.99 -1.52 5.11
C PHE A 11 7.17 -1.93 6.58
N TYR A 12 7.93 -2.98 6.88
CA TYR A 12 8.07 -3.45 8.26
C TYR A 12 8.93 -2.51 9.11
N SER A 13 9.80 -1.72 8.48
CA SER A 13 10.66 -0.74 9.15
C SER A 13 10.01 0.64 9.26
N SER A 14 9.29 1.09 8.23
CA SER A 14 8.79 2.48 8.13
C SER A 14 7.28 2.59 7.93
N GLY A 15 6.60 1.48 7.69
CA GLY A 15 5.16 1.43 7.59
C GLY A 15 4.49 1.28 8.96
N PRO A 16 3.16 1.48 9.03
CA PRO A 16 2.36 1.28 10.23
C PRO A 16 2.15 -0.22 10.55
N SER A 17 3.21 -1.01 10.62
CA SER A 17 3.19 -2.46 10.87
C SER A 17 2.66 -2.84 12.27
N HIS A 18 2.64 -1.89 13.21
CA HIS A 18 2.02 -2.05 14.52
C HIS A 18 0.47 -2.02 14.46
N LEU A 19 -0.12 -1.53 13.37
CA LEU A 19 -1.56 -1.37 13.21
C LEU A 19 -2.21 -2.67 12.70
N THR A 20 -2.14 -3.74 13.49
CA THR A 20 -2.63 -5.08 13.13
C THR A 20 -4.16 -5.19 13.05
N TYR A 21 -4.88 -4.15 13.49
CA TYR A 21 -6.33 -4.03 13.37
C TYR A 21 -6.70 -2.59 12.98
N VAL A 22 -7.60 -2.46 12.00
CA VAL A 22 -8.05 -1.15 11.51
C VAL A 22 -9.45 -0.84 12.04
N ASN A 23 -9.52 0.04 13.04
CA ASN A 23 -10.75 0.75 13.36
C ASN A 23 -11.05 1.83 12.30
N TRP A 24 -12.02 1.59 11.41
CA TRP A 24 -12.42 2.55 10.38
C TRP A 24 -13.13 3.79 10.90
N ASP A 25 -13.60 3.84 12.16
CA ASP A 25 -14.14 5.05 12.79
C ASP A 25 -13.04 5.97 13.33
N ASP A 26 -11.81 5.46 13.51
CA ASP A 26 -10.67 6.25 13.97
C ASP A 26 -9.99 7.01 12.81
N ALA A 27 -9.93 8.34 12.92
CA ALA A 27 -9.29 9.19 11.94
C ALA A 27 -7.78 8.95 11.81
N TYR A 28 -7.08 8.58 12.88
CA TYR A 28 -5.67 8.22 12.85
C TYR A 28 -5.46 6.95 12.02
N HIS A 29 -6.25 5.91 12.27
CA HIS A 29 -6.17 4.66 11.49
C HIS A 29 -6.44 4.89 10.01
N ARG A 30 -7.51 5.62 9.67
CA ARG A 30 -7.82 5.94 8.26
C ARG A 30 -6.67 6.68 7.58
N LYS A 31 -6.05 7.65 8.26
CA LYS A 31 -4.89 8.39 7.74
C LYS A 31 -3.68 7.50 7.56
N SER A 32 -3.40 6.61 8.52
CA SER A 32 -2.28 5.66 8.43
C SER A 32 -2.44 4.69 7.27
N VAL A 33 -3.65 4.15 7.06
CA VAL A 33 -3.94 3.27 5.91
C VAL A 33 -3.79 4.05 4.60
N ALA A 34 -4.37 5.24 4.48
CA ALA A 34 -4.26 6.06 3.27
C ALA A 34 -2.80 6.42 2.94
N ALA A 35 -2.00 6.82 3.95
CA ALA A 35 -0.58 7.08 3.78
C ALA A 35 0.19 5.81 3.35
N SER A 36 -0.19 4.65 3.88
CA SER A 36 0.40 3.37 3.50
C SER A 36 0.15 3.04 2.02
N LEU A 37 -1.07 3.25 1.52
CA LEU A 37 -1.40 3.06 0.11
C LEU A 37 -0.63 4.02 -0.80
N VAL A 38 -0.56 5.30 -0.43
CA VAL A 38 0.22 6.31 -1.20
C VAL A 38 1.70 5.93 -1.24
N ASN A 39 2.29 5.56 -0.10
CA ASN A 39 3.69 5.15 -0.09
C ASN A 39 3.93 3.84 -0.84
N GLY A 40 2.95 2.93 -0.87
CA GLY A 40 2.98 1.73 -1.70
C GLY A 40 3.16 2.03 -3.19
N VAL A 41 2.52 3.09 -3.71
CA VAL A 41 2.72 3.56 -5.10
C VAL A 41 4.15 4.09 -5.28
N TYR A 42 4.64 4.92 -4.35
CA TYR A 42 5.99 5.46 -4.43
C TYR A 42 7.06 4.35 -4.42
N VAL A 43 6.91 3.36 -3.54
CA VAL A 43 7.82 2.21 -3.48
C VAL A 43 7.68 1.33 -4.72
N GLN A 44 6.48 1.21 -5.31
CA GLN A 44 6.28 0.50 -6.57
C GLN A 44 6.98 1.17 -7.74
N GLU A 45 6.98 2.50 -7.79
CA GLU A 45 7.76 3.25 -8.78
C GLU A 45 9.27 3.09 -8.53
N ASN A 46 9.71 3.10 -7.27
CA ASN A 46 11.11 2.84 -6.94
C ASN A 46 11.54 1.41 -7.33
N ASP A 47 10.66 0.42 -7.13
CA ASP A 47 10.86 -0.96 -7.58
C ASP A 47 11.03 -1.01 -9.10
N ARG A 48 10.22 -0.26 -9.86
CA ARG A 48 10.36 -0.14 -11.32
C ARG A 48 11.71 0.45 -11.71
N GLN A 49 12.11 1.57 -11.11
CA GLN A 49 13.37 2.27 -11.40
C GLN A 49 14.61 1.43 -11.06
N LYS A 50 14.53 0.63 -9.98
CA LYS A 50 15.60 -0.27 -9.52
C LYS A 50 15.50 -1.68 -10.10
N HIS A 51 14.56 -1.92 -10.99
CA HIS A 51 14.28 -3.23 -11.59
C HIS A 51 14.01 -4.36 -10.56
N ARG A 52 13.47 -4.01 -9.38
CA ARG A 52 13.04 -4.98 -8.36
C ARG A 52 11.74 -5.66 -8.80
N LYS A 53 11.72 -6.99 -8.82
CA LYS A 53 10.60 -7.79 -9.30
C LYS A 53 10.40 -9.02 -8.41
N GLY A 54 9.16 -9.52 -8.36
CA GLY A 54 8.84 -10.74 -7.63
C GLY A 54 9.27 -10.63 -6.15
N PRO A 55 10.08 -11.57 -5.63
CA PRO A 55 10.54 -11.54 -4.24
C PRO A 55 11.32 -10.28 -3.83
N ASP A 56 11.96 -9.60 -4.78
CA ASP A 56 12.75 -8.40 -4.49
C ASP A 56 11.89 -7.12 -4.42
N SER A 57 10.62 -7.18 -4.82
CA SER A 57 9.69 -6.05 -4.78
C SER A 57 9.31 -5.73 -3.34
N LEU A 58 9.50 -4.47 -2.95
CA LEU A 58 9.21 -4.00 -1.60
C LEU A 58 7.81 -3.40 -1.46
N ALA A 59 7.15 -3.10 -2.57
CA ALA A 59 5.86 -2.42 -2.57
C ALA A 59 4.72 -3.29 -1.98
N PHE A 60 4.79 -4.62 -2.14
CA PHE A 60 3.69 -5.54 -1.86
C PHE A 60 3.05 -5.42 -0.46
N PRO A 61 3.82 -5.31 0.65
CA PRO A 61 3.24 -5.24 1.99
C PRO A 61 2.46 -3.94 2.26
N TRP A 62 2.73 -2.85 1.53
CA TRP A 62 2.14 -1.53 1.77
C TRP A 62 0.61 -1.48 1.60
N TRP A 63 0.03 -2.36 0.78
CA TRP A 63 -1.42 -2.48 0.65
C TRP A 63 -1.95 -3.81 1.22
N THR A 64 -1.20 -4.90 1.05
CA THR A 64 -1.68 -6.23 1.48
C THR A 64 -1.80 -6.38 2.98
N PHE A 65 -0.97 -5.69 3.76
CA PHE A 65 -1.07 -5.69 5.23
C PHE A 65 -2.43 -5.17 5.71
N PHE A 66 -3.03 -4.23 4.98
CA PHE A 66 -4.35 -3.67 5.26
C PHE A 66 -5.47 -4.31 4.45
N HIS A 67 -5.24 -5.53 3.95
CA HIS A 67 -6.24 -6.30 3.20
C HIS A 67 -6.70 -5.64 1.90
N PHE A 68 -5.84 -4.83 1.28
CA PHE A 68 -6.08 -4.36 -0.08
C PHE A 68 -5.40 -5.27 -1.10
N GLN A 69 -5.98 -5.30 -2.29
CA GLN A 69 -5.36 -5.88 -3.48
C GLN A 69 -5.10 -4.77 -4.49
N LEU A 70 -3.94 -4.81 -5.14
CA LEU A 70 -3.66 -3.97 -6.30
C LEU A 70 -4.44 -4.51 -7.51
N LEU A 71 -5.35 -3.70 -8.05
CA LEU A 71 -6.08 -4.02 -9.28
C LEU A 71 -5.34 -3.52 -10.51
N ASP A 72 -4.92 -2.25 -10.48
CA ASP A 72 -4.27 -1.63 -11.63
C ASP A 72 -3.26 -0.57 -11.20
N ARG A 73 -2.32 -0.27 -12.10
CA ARG A 73 -1.30 0.78 -11.93
C ARG A 73 -1.63 1.91 -12.88
N LEU A 74 -1.64 3.13 -12.35
CA LEU A 74 -1.77 4.32 -13.18
C LEU A 74 -0.37 4.73 -13.63
N VAL A 75 -0.13 4.60 -14.93
CA VAL A 75 1.17 4.81 -15.57
C VAL A 75 1.10 6.04 -16.46
N ASP A 76 2.07 6.94 -16.35
CA ASP A 76 2.19 8.08 -17.25
C ASP A 76 2.66 7.61 -18.64
N ASP A 77 1.97 8.05 -19.69
CA ASP A 77 2.25 7.57 -21.05
C ASP A 77 3.55 8.13 -21.64
N LYS A 78 4.06 9.25 -21.13
CA LYS A 78 5.27 9.91 -21.65
C LYS A 78 6.53 9.25 -21.12
N ASP A 79 6.64 9.06 -19.81
CA ASP A 79 7.87 8.55 -19.17
C ASP A 79 7.71 7.14 -18.56
N ARG A 80 6.52 6.56 -18.64
CA ARG A 80 6.19 5.23 -18.12
C ARG A 80 6.37 5.11 -16.60
N SER A 81 6.38 6.24 -15.88
CA SER A 81 6.39 6.28 -14.43
C SER A 81 5.04 5.84 -13.86
N ILE A 82 5.08 5.15 -12.73
CA ILE A 82 3.87 4.81 -11.97
C ILE A 82 3.57 5.98 -11.05
N PHE A 83 2.48 6.70 -11.30
CA PHE A 83 2.08 7.86 -10.50
C PHE A 83 0.90 7.56 -9.56
N GLY A 84 0.23 6.42 -9.75
CA GLY A 84 -0.93 6.03 -8.96
C GLY A 84 -1.24 4.54 -9.06
N ALA A 85 -2.23 4.10 -8.29
CA ALA A 85 -2.72 2.74 -8.31
C ALA A 85 -4.21 2.69 -7.94
N ILE A 86 -4.90 1.69 -8.47
CA ILE A 86 -6.26 1.34 -8.09
C ILE A 86 -6.16 0.15 -7.14
N TYR A 87 -6.68 0.32 -5.93
CA TYR A 87 -6.72 -0.72 -4.90
C TYR A 87 -8.16 -1.11 -4.61
N GLU A 88 -8.40 -2.41 -4.47
CA GLU A 88 -9.68 -2.99 -4.01
C GLU A 88 -9.53 -3.44 -2.56
N PHE A 89 -10.48 -3.08 -1.71
CA PHE A 89 -10.49 -3.54 -0.32
C PHE A 89 -11.11 -4.94 -0.22
N LYS A 90 -10.35 -5.92 0.30
CA LYS A 90 -10.77 -7.33 0.49
C LYS A 90 -10.65 -7.74 1.94
N PRO A 91 -11.57 -7.30 2.82
CA PRO A 91 -11.51 -7.63 4.24
C PRO A 91 -11.59 -9.15 4.44
N PRO A 92 -10.88 -9.70 5.44
CA PRO A 92 -11.01 -11.11 5.79
C PRO A 92 -12.45 -11.44 6.22
N PRO A 93 -12.91 -12.69 5.99
CA PRO A 93 -14.30 -13.09 6.26
C PRO A 93 -14.74 -12.93 7.72
N SER A 94 -13.80 -12.80 8.65
CA SER A 94 -14.03 -12.71 10.10
C SER A 94 -14.23 -11.29 10.62
N ILE A 95 -14.10 -10.25 9.80
CA ILE A 95 -14.40 -8.87 10.21
C ILE A 95 -15.92 -8.74 10.39
N GLY A 96 -16.36 -8.54 11.64
CA GLY A 96 -17.77 -8.40 11.98
C GLY A 96 -18.43 -7.20 11.30
N ASN A 97 -19.70 -7.33 10.94
CA ASN A 97 -20.48 -6.36 10.15
C ASN A 97 -20.44 -4.91 10.68
N ASN A 98 -20.25 -4.71 11.98
CA ASN A 98 -20.24 -3.37 12.60
C ASN A 98 -19.03 -2.51 12.19
N THR A 99 -17.90 -3.12 11.81
CA THR A 99 -16.67 -2.38 11.45
C THR A 99 -16.55 -2.14 9.94
N LEU A 100 -17.38 -2.81 9.14
CA LEU A 100 -17.45 -2.66 7.68
C LEU A 100 -18.33 -1.48 7.23
N HIS A 101 -19.24 -0.99 8.09
CA HIS A 101 -20.20 0.06 7.73
C HIS A 101 -19.52 1.37 7.25
N ARG A 102 -18.26 1.59 7.61
CA ARG A 102 -17.48 2.77 7.19
C ARG A 102 -16.14 2.40 6.54
N SER A 103 -15.97 1.15 6.12
CA SER A 103 -14.80 0.77 5.33
C SER A 103 -14.85 1.42 3.94
N PRO A 104 -13.72 1.54 3.24
CA PRO A 104 -13.70 1.95 1.84
C PRO A 104 -14.63 1.08 0.99
N HIS A 105 -15.44 1.70 0.15
CA HIS A 105 -16.39 1.03 -0.77
C HIS A 105 -15.96 1.14 -2.24
N TYR A 106 -14.67 1.33 -2.49
CA TYR A 106 -14.10 1.51 -3.84
C TYR A 106 -13.59 0.19 -4.42
#